data_AF-A0A2M7XB75-F1
#
_entry.id   AF-A0A2M7XB75-F1
#
_cell.length_a   1.000
_cell.length_b   1.000
_cell.length_c   1.000
_cell.angle_alpha   90.00
_cell.angle_beta   90.00
_cell.angle_gamma   90.00
#
_symmetry.space_group_name_H-M   'P 1'
#
loop_
_entity.id
_entity.type
_entity.pdbx_description
1 polymer ?
#
loop_
_entity_poly.entity_id
_entity_poly.type
_entity_poly.pdbx_seq_one_letter_code
_entity_poly.pdbx_strand_id
1 'polypeptide(L)'
;MTQKNTSHSSEGLQEDRLIAAIGYLGILCVVPLLLKKDSKFAQHHGKQGLVLLIAWLILWVGNIIPIIGQIVWMLGTIVILILIILGMINALNGKFWDMPVLGKYAKQIKL
;
A
#
# COMPACT_ATOMS: atom_id res chain seq x y z
N MET A 1 -10.49 -2.13 -36.09
CA MET A 1 -9.73 -1.02 -35.46
C MET A 1 -10.20 -0.91 -34.02
N THR A 2 -9.50 -1.57 -33.10
CA THR A 2 -9.89 -1.66 -31.69
C THR A 2 -9.42 -0.39 -30.97
N GLN A 3 -10.34 0.49 -30.61
CA GLN A 3 -10.08 1.68 -29.81
C GLN A 3 -9.53 1.27 -28.43
N LYS A 4 -8.20 1.30 -28.27
CA LYS A 4 -7.52 1.23 -26.98
C LYS A 4 -7.67 2.59 -26.30
N ASN A 5 -8.84 2.84 -25.71
CA ASN A 5 -9.17 4.08 -25.01
C ASN A 5 -9.43 3.83 -23.51
N THR A 6 -8.64 2.95 -22.89
CA THR A 6 -8.96 2.36 -21.58
C THR A 6 -8.33 3.09 -20.38
N SER A 7 -7.56 4.16 -20.56
CA SER A 7 -6.98 4.92 -19.44
C SER A 7 -7.86 6.07 -18.92
N HIS A 8 -8.98 6.38 -19.59
CA HIS A 8 -9.89 7.46 -19.19
C HIS A 8 -11.37 7.05 -19.05
N SER A 9 -11.69 5.77 -19.19
CA SER A 9 -13.04 5.28 -18.89
C SER A 9 -13.27 5.20 -17.37
N SER A 10 -14.52 5.38 -16.95
CA SER A 10 -14.93 5.24 -15.55
C SER A 10 -14.62 3.85 -14.98
N GLU A 11 -14.65 2.82 -15.83
CA GLU A 11 -14.27 1.45 -15.47
C GLU A 11 -12.78 1.31 -15.17
N GLY A 12 -11.91 1.86 -16.03
CA GLY A 12 -10.46 1.81 -15.81
C GLY A 12 -10.05 2.55 -14.53
N LEU A 13 -10.69 3.67 -14.23
CA LEU A 13 -10.47 4.41 -12.98
C LEU A 13 -10.92 3.62 -11.73
N GLN A 14 -12.03 2.89 -11.82
CA GLN A 14 -12.51 2.05 -10.72
C GLN A 14 -11.59 0.83 -10.51
N GLU A 15 -11.12 0.21 -11.59
CA GLU A 15 -10.20 -0.91 -11.54
C GLU A 15 -8.87 -0.52 -10.87
N ASP A 16 -8.31 0.64 -11.25
CA ASP A 16 -7.09 1.18 -10.63
C ASP A 16 -7.27 1.43 -9.13
N ARG A 17 -8.46 1.89 -8.70
CA ARG A 17 -8.78 2.09 -7.28
C ARG A 17 -8.82 0.78 -6.50
N LEU A 18 -9.47 -0.24 -7.07
CA LEU A 18 -9.55 -1.56 -6.45
C LEU A 18 -8.15 -2.19 -6.33
N ILE A 19 -7.36 -2.16 -7.40
CA ILE A 19 -6.00 -2.72 -7.41
C ILE A 19 -5.06 -1.95 -6.46
N ALA A 20 -5.18 -0.63 -6.40
CA ALA A 20 -4.47 0.18 -5.41
C ALA A 20 -4.80 -0.22 -3.96
N ALA A 21 -6.09 -0.45 -3.65
CA ALA A 21 -6.53 -0.85 -2.32
C ALA A 21 -6.02 -2.25 -1.93
N ILE A 22 -6.07 -3.21 -2.86
CA ILE A 22 -5.49 -4.56 -2.68
C ILE A 22 -4.01 -4.47 -2.31
N GLY A 23 -3.30 -3.44 -2.81
CA GLY A 23 -1.90 -3.21 -2.50
C GLY A 23 -1.56 -3.06 -1.02
N TYR A 24 -2.53 -2.77 -0.16
CA TYR A 24 -2.32 -2.68 1.29
C TYR A 24 -2.40 -4.02 2.03
N LEU A 25 -2.82 -5.10 1.36
CA LEU A 25 -2.96 -6.42 1.96
C LEU A 25 -1.64 -7.21 1.90
N GLY A 26 -0.64 -6.73 2.66
CA GLY A 26 0.65 -7.40 2.83
C GLY A 26 1.36 -7.63 1.50
N ILE A 27 1.66 -8.90 1.20
CA ILE A 27 2.38 -9.29 -0.03
C ILE A 27 1.65 -8.89 -1.31
N LEU A 28 0.34 -8.66 -1.27
CA LEU A 28 -0.43 -8.22 -2.43
C LEU A 28 -0.07 -6.80 -2.89
N CYS A 29 0.79 -6.07 -2.17
CA CYS A 29 1.43 -4.84 -2.67
C CYS A 29 2.11 -5.02 -4.03
N VAL A 30 2.56 -6.23 -4.37
CA VAL A 30 3.15 -6.52 -5.70
C VAL A 30 2.14 -6.40 -6.84
N VAL A 31 0.84 -6.55 -6.57
CA VAL A 31 -0.22 -6.50 -7.58
C VAL A 31 -0.28 -5.14 -8.27
N PRO A 32 -0.52 -4.00 -7.58
CA PRO A 32 -0.47 -2.70 -8.22
C PRO A 32 0.92 -2.38 -8.81
N LEU A 33 2.00 -2.82 -8.15
CA LEU A 33 3.37 -2.52 -8.60
C LEU A 33 3.73 -3.18 -9.94
N LEU A 34 3.26 -4.41 -10.18
CA LEU A 34 3.60 -5.17 -11.38
C LEU A 34 2.53 -5.09 -12.47
N LEU A 35 1.24 -5.06 -12.11
CA LEU A 35 0.13 -5.12 -13.07
C LEU A 35 -0.33 -3.73 -13.53
N LYS A 36 -0.07 -2.67 -12.75
CA LYS A 36 -0.51 -1.30 -13.04
C LYS A 36 0.67 -0.32 -13.11
N LYS A 37 1.68 -0.66 -13.94
CA LYS A 37 2.91 0.15 -14.13
C LYS A 37 2.65 1.55 -14.68
N ASP A 38 1.67 1.69 -15.57
CA ASP A 38 1.34 2.97 -16.20
C ASP A 38 0.42 3.84 -15.31
N SER A 39 -0.16 3.28 -14.25
CA SER A 39 -1.04 4.00 -13.33
C SER A 39 -0.24 4.62 -12.19
N LYS A 40 -0.03 5.94 -12.27
CA LYS A 40 0.60 6.70 -11.17
C LYS A 40 -0.14 6.51 -9.84
N PHE A 41 -1.46 6.36 -9.88
CA PHE A 41 -2.30 6.14 -8.70
C PHE A 41 -2.05 4.76 -8.06
N ALA A 42 -2.12 3.69 -8.85
CA ALA A 42 -1.87 2.35 -8.34
C ALA A 42 -0.42 2.21 -7.86
N GLN A 43 0.55 2.78 -8.58
CA GLN A 43 1.96 2.81 -8.14
C GLN A 43 2.14 3.55 -6.82
N HIS A 44 1.47 4.69 -6.62
CA HIS A 44 1.53 5.44 -5.37
C HIS A 44 1.09 4.60 -4.17
N HIS A 45 -0.10 3.99 -4.25
CA HIS A 45 -0.61 3.16 -3.16
C HIS A 45 0.15 1.83 -3.00
N GLY A 46 0.57 1.21 -4.11
CA GLY A 46 1.38 -0.01 -4.11
C GLY A 46 2.73 0.17 -3.41
N LYS A 47 3.42 1.30 -3.64
CA LYS A 47 4.67 1.63 -2.95
C LYS A 47 4.46 1.81 -1.44
N GLN A 48 3.35 2.41 -1.03
CA GLN A 48 3.01 2.53 0.40
C GLN A 48 2.68 1.17 1.03
N GLY A 49 1.98 0.29 0.30
CA GLY A 49 1.75 -1.09 0.71
C GLY A 49 3.05 -1.87 0.91
N LEU A 50 4.03 -1.71 0.01
CA LEU A 50 5.35 -2.32 0.13
C LEU A 50 6.11 -1.81 1.37
N VAL A 51 6.05 -0.51 1.66
CA VAL A 51 6.65 0.06 2.88
C VAL A 51 5.99 -0.52 4.14
N LEU A 52 4.67 -0.67 4.16
CA LEU A 52 3.97 -1.31 5.29
C LEU A 52 4.38 -2.78 5.46
N LEU A 53 4.50 -3.53 4.36
CA LEU A 53 4.97 -4.91 4.41
C LEU A 53 6.37 -5.00 5.02
N ILE A 54 7.30 -4.15 4.58
CA ILE A 54 8.66 -4.09 5.12
C ILE A 54 8.63 -3.70 6.61
N ALA A 55 7.85 -2.69 6.99
CA ALA A 55 7.72 -2.26 8.38
C ALA A 55 7.17 -3.39 9.27
N TRP A 56 6.18 -4.14 8.78
CA TRP A 56 5.63 -5.29 9.49
C TRP A 56 6.66 -6.42 9.68
N LEU A 57 7.46 -6.72 8.66
CA LEU A 57 8.55 -7.70 8.78
C LEU A 57 9.61 -7.26 9.80
N ILE A 58 9.97 -5.98 9.84
CA ILE A 58 10.90 -5.43 10.84
C ILE A 58 10.33 -5.59 12.25
N LEU A 59 9.05 -5.25 12.46
CA LEU A 59 8.38 -5.46 13.75
C LEU A 59 8.38 -6.94 14.16
N TRP A 60 8.17 -7.85 13.21
CA TRP A 60 8.16 -9.28 13.46
C TRP A 60 9.51 -9.79 13.98
N VAL A 61 10.63 -9.29 13.45
CA VAL A 61 11.98 -9.59 13.96
C VAL A 61 12.18 -9.08 15.40
N GLY A 62 11.64 -7.90 15.72
CA GLY A 62 11.72 -7.33 17.07
C GLY A 62 11.02 -8.17 18.15
N ASN A 63 10.06 -9.03 17.76
CA ASN A 63 9.30 -9.89 18.66
C ASN A 63 10.15 -10.99 19.33
N ILE A 64 11.40 -11.19 18.90
CA ILE A 64 12.34 -12.14 19.52
C ILE A 64 12.75 -11.68 20.92
N ILE A 65 12.74 -10.36 21.19
CA ILE A 65 13.11 -9.81 22.50
C ILE A 65 11.96 -10.02 23.49
N PRO A 66 12.16 -10.77 24.60
CA PRO A 66 11.11 -11.02 25.58
C PRO A 66 10.57 -9.73 26.19
N ILE A 67 9.27 -9.70 26.49
CA ILE A 67 8.55 -8.59 27.14
C ILE A 67 8.51 -7.31 26.27
N ILE A 68 9.64 -6.62 26.10
CA ILE A 68 9.70 -5.34 25.38
C ILE A 68 9.37 -5.52 23.90
N GLY A 69 10.00 -6.50 23.24
CA GLY A 69 9.77 -6.79 21.82
C GLY A 69 8.31 -7.15 21.53
N GLN A 70 7.69 -7.93 22.43
CA GLN A 70 6.29 -8.32 22.33
C GLN A 70 5.32 -7.15 22.50
N ILE A 71 5.59 -6.24 23.44
CA ILE A 71 4.79 -5.02 23.63
C ILE A 71 4.89 -4.12 22.38
N VAL A 72 6.10 -3.90 21.87
CA VAL A 72 6.32 -3.11 20.64
C VAL A 72 5.65 -3.77 19.45
N TRP A 73 5.75 -5.09 19.31
CA TRP A 73 5.09 -5.84 18.24
C TRP A 73 3.57 -5.70 18.30
N MET A 74 2.97 -5.84 19.48
CA MET A 74 1.52 -5.71 19.68
C MET A 74 1.03 -4.30 19.30
N LEU A 75 1.65 -3.26 19.87
CA LEU A 75 1.27 -1.87 19.59
C LEU A 75 1.54 -1.48 18.13
N GLY A 76 2.70 -1.89 17.60
CA GLY A 76 3.08 -1.63 16.22
C GLY A 76 2.14 -2.31 15.22
N THR A 77 1.69 -3.53 15.51
CA THR A 77 0.71 -4.24 14.68
C THR A 77 -0.62 -3.49 14.63
N ILE A 78 -1.10 -2.96 15.76
CA ILE A 78 -2.32 -2.13 15.79
C ILE A 78 -2.16 -0.89 14.91
N VAL A 79 -1.03 -0.19 15.01
CA VAL A 79 -0.76 1.00 14.17
C VAL A 79 -0.72 0.62 12.69
N ILE A 80 -0.06 -0.48 12.32
CA ILE A 80 -0.01 -0.96 10.93
C ILE A 80 -1.41 -1.28 10.41
N LEU A 81 -2.26 -1.96 11.20
CA LEU A 81 -3.63 -2.27 10.83
C LEU A 81 -4.45 -1.00 10.55
N ILE A 82 -4.30 0.03 11.37
CA ILE A 82 -4.94 1.33 11.14
C ILE A 82 -4.47 1.95 9.82
N LEU A 83 -3.15 1.95 9.56
CA LEU A 83 -2.58 2.50 8.32
C LEU A 83 -3.01 1.72 7.07
N ILE A 84 -3.18 0.40 7.16
CA ILE A 84 -3.74 -0.44 6.10
C ILE A 84 -5.17 0.01 5.78
N ILE A 85 -6.04 0.12 6.79
CA ILE A 85 -7.44 0.50 6.60
C ILE A 85 -7.54 1.91 6.01
N LEU A 86 -6.79 2.88 6.55
CA LEU A 86 -6.78 4.25 6.03
C LEU A 86 -6.26 4.30 4.59
N GLY A 87 -5.22 3.52 4.28
CA GLY A 87 -4.68 3.39 2.93
C GLY A 87 -5.71 2.85 1.94
N MET A 88 -6.40 1.77 2.31
CA MET A 88 -7.46 1.16 1.51
C MET A 88 -8.63 2.12 1.29
N ILE A 89 -9.14 2.77 2.34
CA ILE A 89 -10.26 3.72 2.22
C ILE A 89 -9.89 4.87 1.28
N ASN A 90 -8.68 5.43 1.39
CA ASN A 90 -8.26 6.50 0.49
C ASN A 90 -8.07 6.00 -0.95
N ALA A 91 -7.51 4.80 -1.13
CA ALA A 91 -7.37 4.18 -2.45
C ALA A 91 -8.73 3.97 -3.13
N LEU A 92 -9.70 3.39 -2.43
CA LEU A 92 -11.06 3.16 -2.94
C LEU A 92 -11.78 4.48 -3.26
N ASN A 93 -11.54 5.53 -2.48
CA ASN A 93 -12.06 6.87 -2.74
C ASN A 93 -11.31 7.64 -3.85
N GLY A 94 -10.28 7.05 -4.46
CA GLY A 94 -9.50 7.69 -5.53
C GLY A 94 -8.62 8.85 -5.06
N LYS A 95 -8.26 8.88 -3.77
CA LYS A 95 -7.46 9.96 -3.18
C LYS A 95 -5.99 9.56 -3.11
N PHE A 96 -5.10 10.37 -3.71
CA PHE A 96 -3.67 10.26 -3.48
C PHE A 96 -3.35 10.64 -2.03
N TRP A 97 -3.39 9.65 -1.15
CA TRP A 97 -3.11 9.84 0.26
C TRP A 97 -1.67 9.45 0.57
N ASP A 98 -0.96 10.38 1.21
CA ASP A 98 0.36 10.14 1.76
C ASP A 98 0.25 9.60 3.18
N MET A 99 0.81 8.42 3.39
CA MET A 99 0.83 7.78 4.69
C MET A 99 1.65 8.62 5.69
N PRO A 100 1.11 8.90 6.88
CA PRO A 100 1.86 9.64 7.89
C PRO A 100 3.09 8.85 8.29
N VAL A 101 4.22 9.57 8.46
CA VAL A 101 5.54 9.05 8.85
C VAL A 101 6.20 8.15 7.80
N LEU A 102 5.51 7.12 7.30
CA LEU A 102 6.06 6.09 6.41
C LEU A 102 5.97 6.45 4.92
N GLY A 103 5.06 7.34 4.52
CA GLY A 103 4.86 7.71 3.10
C GLY A 103 6.10 8.34 2.45
N LYS A 104 6.97 8.97 3.24
CA LYS A 104 8.26 9.51 2.75
C LYS A 104 9.18 8.42 2.17
N TYR A 105 9.15 7.21 2.72
CA TYR A 105 9.96 6.09 2.21
C TYR A 105 9.37 5.55 0.90
N ALA A 106 8.04 5.54 0.78
CA ALA A 106 7.37 5.12 -0.46
C ALA A 106 7.75 6.02 -1.65
N LYS A 107 7.89 7.34 -1.40
CA LYS A 107 8.32 8.32 -2.40
C LYS A 107 9.76 8.12 -2.89
N GLN A 108 10.60 7.43 -2.12
CA GLN A 108 11.99 7.14 -2.51
C GLN A 108 12.11 5.93 -3.44
N ILE A 109 11.05 5.12 -3.55
CA ILE A 109 11.03 3.91 -4.39
C ILE A 109 10.89 4.31 -5.86
N LYS A 110 11.97 4.12 -6.62
CA LYS A 110 12.00 4.29 -8.08
C LYS A 110 11.65 2.96 -8.75
N LEU A 111 10.43 2.89 -9.28
CA LEU A 111 9.84 1.82 -10.08
C LEU A 111 9.10 2.50 -11.22
#